data_AF-A0A5S5D5A1-F1
#
_entry.id   AF-A0A5S5D5A1-F1
#
_cell.length_a   1.000
_cell.length_b   1.000
_cell.length_c   1.000
_cell.angle_alpha   90.00
_cell.angle_beta   90.00
_cell.angle_gamma   90.00
#
_symmetry.space_group_name_H-M   'P 1'
#
loop_
_entity.id
_entity.type
_entity.pdbx_description
1 polymer ?
#
loop_
_entity_poly.entity_id
_entity_poly.type
_entity_poly.pdbx_seq_one_letter_code
_entity_poly.pdbx_strand_id
1 'polypeptide(L)'
;MDLPVCPRGHESLKVVRDGAQKRGGRERQRYRCVLPDGSYHRFVGSVSHTRGGGKHCDECDQALPVDGGPVAPWRGRYLVKEVAAALWAVAGGASYTDAALRVRRRAWGDDGADRRAETTVVSGQTVADWLDRYGPAVAAPHAEESWPETVVLDSTRFLYRDSFTGRQHQLFSVLAAWGYPAGSSRGRLWLLRAYPLQDAPTWQQFLAELPGRPQLVVIDRDYGAIGGVQRRWGYGARGVPIHLCEHHLYENGKAALVKGGHTAFGDPLQAALAKALQSPEGWDAFHTLASEAGGEPQKWADYWNKRMRVQTKRRASIPEHYANGAVEAPLEEVKRVLAQRRWTFRNAARMNQLLELVRIRYNHAANEGDFAAALRSQLNEAPRPARAVAADPRLPGRRVSASSLRAWMPQQPARHQRWAPAAKMTAGASTNSSSSGRTASAAKTTRAPRRRVTPRGPSPRPGA
;
A
#
# COMPACT_ATOMS: atom_id res chain seq x y z
N MET A 1 -37.35 4.43 17.91
CA MET A 1 -36.66 3.89 16.73
C MET A 1 -37.70 3.30 15.81
N ASP A 2 -37.72 3.77 14.58
CA ASP A 2 -38.64 3.27 13.55
C ASP A 2 -38.28 1.83 13.17
N LEU A 3 -39.31 1.03 12.88
CA LEU A 3 -39.14 -0.34 12.42
C LEU A 3 -38.56 -0.33 10.99
N PRO A 4 -37.66 -1.27 10.64
CA PRO A 4 -37.05 -1.27 9.32
C PRO A 4 -38.08 -1.57 8.23
N VAL A 5 -37.93 -0.89 7.09
CA VAL A 5 -38.77 -1.12 5.90
C VAL A 5 -38.59 -2.55 5.40
N CYS A 6 -39.68 -3.16 4.96
CA CYS A 6 -39.66 -4.49 4.38
C CYS A 6 -38.76 -4.50 3.13
N PRO A 7 -37.76 -5.39 3.04
CA PRO A 7 -36.82 -5.43 1.91
C PRO A 7 -37.44 -5.94 0.60
N ARG A 8 -38.74 -6.23 0.59
CA ARG A 8 -39.52 -6.58 -0.61
C ARG A 8 -40.35 -5.40 -1.12
N GLY A 9 -40.15 -4.19 -0.58
CA GLY A 9 -40.87 -2.98 -1.01
C GLY A 9 -42.27 -2.86 -0.43
N HIS A 10 -42.57 -3.55 0.68
CA HIS A 10 -43.86 -3.39 1.33
C HIS A 10 -43.82 -2.25 2.36
N GLU A 11 -44.19 -1.05 1.92
CA GLU A 11 -44.09 0.20 2.70
C GLU A 11 -45.26 0.39 3.68
N SER A 12 -46.45 -0.17 3.39
CA SER A 12 -47.68 0.00 4.18
C SER A 12 -48.01 -1.14 5.15
N LEU A 13 -47.11 -2.12 5.32
CA LEU A 13 -47.40 -3.37 6.03
C LEU A 13 -46.85 -3.43 7.45
N LYS A 14 -47.54 -4.20 8.31
CA LYS A 14 -47.19 -4.41 9.71
C LYS A 14 -45.88 -5.20 9.82
N VAL A 15 -44.77 -4.48 9.98
CA VAL A 15 -43.49 -5.06 10.40
C VAL A 15 -43.51 -5.21 11.92
N VAL A 16 -43.13 -6.38 12.44
CA VAL A 16 -42.96 -6.60 13.88
C VAL A 16 -41.63 -7.28 14.17
N ARG A 17 -41.14 -7.13 15.40
CA ARG A 17 -39.99 -7.88 15.89
C ARG A 17 -40.39 -9.37 16.02
N ASP A 18 -39.55 -10.28 15.52
CA ASP A 18 -39.85 -11.73 15.46
C ASP A 18 -38.61 -12.59 15.77
N GLY A 19 -38.18 -12.52 17.03
CA GLY A 19 -37.08 -13.31 17.57
C GLY A 19 -35.70 -12.86 17.11
N ALA A 20 -34.73 -13.78 17.16
CA ALA A 20 -33.34 -13.51 16.83
C ALA A 20 -32.80 -14.44 15.74
N GLN A 21 -31.91 -13.92 14.90
CA GLN A 21 -31.05 -14.73 14.04
C GLN A 21 -29.70 -14.94 14.74
N LYS A 22 -29.38 -16.20 15.06
CA LYS A 22 -28.05 -16.60 15.57
C LYS A 22 -27.09 -16.83 14.40
N ARG A 23 -26.01 -16.04 14.32
CA ARG A 23 -24.92 -16.28 13.35
C ARG A 23 -23.58 -15.86 13.92
N GLY A 24 -22.59 -16.76 13.86
CA GLY A 24 -21.24 -16.47 14.34
C GLY A 24 -21.16 -16.19 15.85
N GLY A 25 -21.98 -16.87 16.65
CA GLY A 25 -22.06 -16.67 18.09
C GLY A 25 -22.83 -15.42 18.54
N ARG A 26 -23.41 -14.65 17.59
CA ARG A 26 -24.13 -13.40 17.88
C ARG A 26 -25.60 -13.50 17.51
N GLU A 27 -26.44 -12.94 18.36
CA GLU A 27 -27.88 -12.80 18.11
C GLU A 27 -28.17 -11.46 17.44
N ARG A 28 -28.95 -11.48 16.36
CA ARG A 28 -29.40 -10.28 15.65
C ARG A 28 -30.90 -10.17 15.70
N GLN A 29 -31.43 -8.96 15.82
CA GLN A 29 -32.88 -8.76 15.77
C GLN A 29 -33.43 -9.21 14.41
N ARG A 30 -34.42 -10.12 14.44
CA ARG A 30 -35.16 -10.55 13.26
C ARG A 30 -36.51 -9.84 13.25
N TYR A 31 -36.99 -9.52 12.06
CA TYR A 31 -38.27 -8.87 11.82
C TYR A 31 -39.16 -9.79 10.99
N ARG A 32 -40.46 -9.68 11.19
CA ARG A 32 -41.51 -10.35 10.41
C ARG A 32 -42.34 -9.27 9.73
N CYS A 33 -42.45 -9.35 8.41
CA CYS A 33 -43.41 -8.57 7.64
C CYS A 33 -44.61 -9.48 7.37
N VAL A 34 -45.79 -9.07 7.81
CA VAL A 34 -47.06 -9.77 7.60
C VAL A 34 -47.81 -9.12 6.45
N LEU A 35 -48.22 -9.93 5.48
CA LEU A 35 -48.98 -9.54 4.29
C LEU A 35 -50.49 -9.46 4.62
N PRO A 36 -51.29 -8.73 3.82
CA PRO A 36 -52.73 -8.58 4.06
C PRO A 36 -53.49 -9.93 4.07
N ASP A 37 -53.00 -10.91 3.34
CA ASP A 37 -53.54 -12.29 3.29
C ASP A 37 -53.16 -13.14 4.51
N GLY A 38 -52.50 -12.55 5.52
CA GLY A 38 -52.03 -13.23 6.73
C GLY A 38 -50.74 -14.03 6.55
N SER A 39 -50.25 -14.19 5.32
CA SER A 39 -48.95 -14.81 5.08
C SER A 39 -47.82 -13.89 5.57
N TYR A 40 -46.64 -14.43 5.84
CA TYR A 40 -45.54 -13.61 6.36
C TYR A 40 -44.18 -14.08 5.87
N HIS A 41 -43.22 -13.17 5.90
CA HIS A 41 -41.81 -13.52 5.72
C HIS A 41 -40.93 -12.85 6.75
N ARG A 42 -39.82 -13.51 7.05
CA ARG A 42 -38.83 -13.07 8.03
C ARG A 42 -37.63 -12.45 7.33
N PHE A 43 -37.11 -11.40 7.92
CA PHE A 43 -35.92 -10.74 7.44
C PHE A 43 -35.12 -10.16 8.59
N VAL A 44 -33.90 -9.75 8.27
CA VAL A 44 -33.07 -8.90 9.12
C VAL A 44 -32.91 -7.59 8.34
N GLY A 45 -32.92 -6.45 9.04
CA GLY A 45 -32.69 -5.13 8.43
C GLY A 45 -31.43 -5.10 7.56
N SER A 46 -31.38 -4.17 6.60
CA SER A 46 -30.18 -3.87 5.79
C SER A 46 -28.96 -3.66 6.69
N VAL A 47 -29.19 -2.93 7.77
CA VAL A 47 -28.30 -2.77 8.91
C VAL A 47 -28.82 -3.62 10.06
N SER A 48 -28.03 -4.62 10.46
CA SER A 48 -28.43 -5.54 11.51
C SER A 48 -27.72 -5.19 12.81
N HIS A 49 -28.50 -4.83 13.82
CA HIS A 49 -28.01 -4.65 15.17
C HIS A 49 -27.91 -6.01 15.86
N THR A 50 -26.80 -6.28 16.54
CA THR A 50 -26.77 -7.37 17.51
C THR A 50 -27.74 -7.04 18.66
N ARG A 51 -28.34 -8.05 19.27
CA ARG A 51 -29.23 -7.77 20.41
C ARG A 51 -28.41 -7.20 21.58
N GLY A 52 -28.87 -6.09 22.13
CA GLY A 52 -28.24 -5.42 23.27
C GLY A 52 -28.32 -6.27 24.54
N GLY A 53 -29.40 -7.04 24.71
CA GLY A 53 -29.53 -8.02 25.81
C GLY A 53 -29.34 -7.43 27.22
N GLY A 54 -29.55 -6.13 27.42
CA GLY A 54 -29.28 -5.43 28.68
C GLY A 54 -27.81 -5.07 28.91
N LYS A 55 -26.95 -5.19 27.89
CA LYS A 55 -25.54 -4.78 27.94
C LYS A 55 -25.41 -3.26 27.78
N HIS A 56 -24.39 -2.68 28.40
CA HIS A 56 -24.01 -1.29 28.21
C HIS A 56 -23.15 -1.12 26.94
N CYS A 57 -23.19 0.06 26.36
CA CYS A 57 -22.32 0.44 25.25
C CYS A 57 -20.88 0.63 25.76
N ASP A 58 -19.90 -0.08 25.19
CA ASP A 58 -18.49 0.04 25.59
C ASP A 58 -17.91 1.47 25.44
N GLU A 59 -18.55 2.34 24.66
CA GLU A 59 -18.07 3.70 24.34
C GLU A 59 -18.71 4.79 25.20
N CYS A 60 -19.96 4.62 25.63
CA CYS A 60 -20.71 5.66 26.37
C CYS A 60 -21.39 5.15 27.64
N ASP A 61 -21.19 3.87 27.99
CA ASP A 61 -21.73 3.17 29.15
C ASP A 61 -23.27 3.25 29.30
N GLN A 62 -23.98 3.58 28.23
CA GLN A 62 -25.45 3.60 28.22
C GLN A 62 -26.01 2.21 27.97
N ALA A 63 -27.10 1.87 28.67
CA ALA A 63 -27.82 0.62 28.46
C ALA A 63 -28.33 0.54 27.01
N LEU A 64 -27.91 -0.50 26.28
CA LEU A 64 -28.31 -0.68 24.90
C LEU A 64 -29.73 -1.26 24.86
N PRO A 65 -30.66 -0.66 24.08
CA PRO A 65 -31.95 -1.27 23.85
C PRO A 65 -31.77 -2.65 23.19
N VAL A 66 -32.80 -3.50 23.29
CA VAL A 66 -32.75 -4.90 22.83
C VAL A 66 -32.30 -5.01 21.37
N ASP A 67 -32.56 -4.00 20.54
CA ASP A 67 -32.17 -3.88 19.14
C ASP A 67 -31.19 -2.73 18.86
N GLY A 68 -30.60 -2.11 19.88
CA GLY A 68 -29.62 -1.04 19.75
C GLY A 68 -28.16 -1.48 19.76
N GLY A 69 -27.88 -2.78 19.81
CA GLY A 69 -26.51 -3.26 19.90
C GLY A 69 -25.68 -3.01 18.64
N PRO A 70 -24.37 -3.30 18.69
CA PRO A 70 -23.43 -3.01 17.62
C PRO A 70 -23.89 -3.44 16.22
N VAL A 71 -23.64 -2.56 15.26
CA VAL A 71 -24.02 -2.75 13.86
C VAL A 71 -23.16 -3.82 13.19
N ALA A 72 -23.78 -4.67 12.38
CA ALA A 72 -23.11 -5.61 11.50
C ALA A 72 -23.69 -5.59 10.07
N PRO A 73 -22.84 -5.79 9.03
CA PRO A 73 -23.32 -5.97 7.66
C PRO A 73 -24.32 -7.12 7.56
N TRP A 74 -25.27 -7.01 6.64
CA TRP A 74 -26.24 -8.07 6.39
C TRP A 74 -25.52 -9.40 6.07
N ARG A 75 -25.84 -10.45 6.84
CA ARG A 75 -25.20 -11.79 6.80
C ARG A 75 -23.69 -11.83 7.14
N GLY A 76 -23.06 -10.70 7.48
CA GLY A 76 -21.68 -10.67 7.95
C GLY A 76 -21.49 -11.49 9.23
N ARG A 77 -20.27 -11.95 9.53
CA ARG A 77 -19.94 -12.55 10.84
C ARG A 77 -19.41 -11.51 11.83
N TYR A 78 -18.83 -10.45 11.30
CA TYR A 78 -18.14 -9.41 12.05
C TYR A 78 -19.01 -8.14 12.14
N LEU A 79 -18.79 -7.37 13.19
CA LEU A 79 -19.38 -6.05 13.40
C LEU A 79 -18.68 -5.03 12.50
N VAL A 80 -19.35 -3.90 12.24
CA VAL A 80 -18.74 -2.78 11.52
C VAL A 80 -17.50 -2.27 12.25
N LYS A 81 -17.54 -2.14 13.58
CA LYS A 81 -16.37 -1.72 14.37
C LYS A 81 -15.16 -2.65 14.19
N GLU A 82 -15.40 -3.94 13.98
CA GLU A 82 -14.34 -4.92 13.76
C GLU A 82 -13.75 -4.85 12.35
N VAL A 83 -14.61 -4.63 11.35
CA VAL A 83 -14.17 -4.40 9.97
C VAL A 83 -13.33 -3.12 9.90
N ALA A 84 -13.82 -2.03 10.50
CA ALA A 84 -13.11 -0.76 10.60
C ALA A 84 -11.74 -0.91 11.27
N ALA A 85 -11.67 -1.60 12.42
CA ALA A 85 -10.43 -1.89 13.12
C ALA A 85 -9.41 -2.65 12.26
N ALA A 86 -9.86 -3.65 11.47
CA ALA A 86 -8.98 -4.35 10.55
C ALA A 86 -8.43 -3.44 9.44
N LEU A 87 -9.29 -2.62 8.81
CA LEU A 87 -8.86 -1.69 7.77
C LEU A 87 -7.86 -0.66 8.32
N TRP A 88 -8.15 -0.11 9.51
CA TRP A 88 -7.26 0.81 10.22
C TRP A 88 -5.90 0.18 10.56
N ALA A 89 -5.89 -1.08 11.00
CA ALA A 89 -4.66 -1.82 11.29
C ALA A 89 -3.82 -2.06 10.03
N VAL A 90 -4.45 -2.44 8.91
CA VAL A 90 -3.76 -2.66 7.63
C VAL A 90 -3.15 -1.37 7.09
N ALA A 91 -3.86 -0.24 7.22
CA ALA A 91 -3.36 1.10 6.90
C ALA A 91 -2.12 1.45 7.76
N GLY A 92 -2.07 0.97 9.01
CA GLY A 92 -0.90 1.12 9.88
C GLY A 92 0.26 0.14 9.61
N GLY A 93 0.13 -0.75 8.63
CA GLY A 93 1.18 -1.71 8.26
C GLY A 93 0.93 -3.16 8.68
N ALA A 94 -0.19 -3.47 9.35
CA ALA A 94 -0.51 -4.87 9.63
C ALA A 94 -0.72 -5.66 8.32
N SER A 95 -0.25 -6.91 8.28
CA SER A 95 -0.59 -7.81 7.19
C SER A 95 -2.09 -8.14 7.22
N TYR A 96 -2.66 -8.54 6.09
CA TYR A 96 -4.07 -8.98 6.07
C TYR A 96 -4.32 -10.18 7.00
N THR A 97 -3.34 -11.06 7.16
CA THR A 97 -3.42 -12.21 8.06
C THR A 97 -3.40 -11.77 9.52
N ASP A 98 -2.52 -10.84 9.90
CA ASP A 98 -2.46 -10.32 11.28
C ASP A 98 -3.71 -9.54 11.64
N ALA A 99 -4.21 -8.70 10.73
CA ALA A 99 -5.47 -7.99 10.91
C ALA A 99 -6.65 -8.96 11.07
N ALA A 100 -6.68 -10.04 10.27
CA ALA A 100 -7.69 -11.09 10.40
C ALA A 100 -7.61 -11.78 11.77
N LEU A 101 -6.41 -12.14 12.24
CA LEU A 101 -6.18 -12.75 13.55
C LEU A 101 -6.66 -11.83 14.70
N ARG A 102 -6.29 -10.55 14.66
CA ARG A 102 -6.71 -9.55 15.65
C ARG A 102 -8.24 -9.43 15.74
N VAL A 103 -8.90 -9.33 14.59
CA VAL A 103 -10.37 -9.23 14.55
C VAL A 103 -11.05 -10.50 15.02
N ARG A 104 -10.49 -11.68 14.75
CA ARG A 104 -11.04 -12.95 15.26
C ARG A 104 -10.97 -13.02 16.78
N ARG A 105 -9.81 -12.71 17.36
CA ARG A 105 -9.65 -12.63 18.83
C ARG A 105 -10.62 -11.64 19.44
N ARG A 106 -10.74 -10.43 18.87
CA ARG A 106 -11.72 -9.42 19.32
C ARG A 106 -13.17 -9.93 19.24
N ALA A 107 -13.51 -10.70 18.21
CA ALA A 107 -14.88 -11.13 17.97
C ALA A 107 -15.33 -12.30 18.87
N TRP A 108 -14.40 -13.20 19.21
CA TRP A 108 -14.74 -14.49 19.83
C TRP A 108 -13.91 -14.83 21.08
N GLY A 109 -13.03 -13.95 21.54
CA GLY A 109 -12.09 -14.23 22.64
C GLY A 109 -10.96 -15.18 22.20
N ASP A 110 -10.05 -15.47 23.13
CA ASP A 110 -8.93 -16.39 22.88
C ASP A 110 -9.45 -17.83 22.65
N ASP A 111 -10.41 -18.30 23.47
CA ASP A 111 -11.02 -19.64 23.35
C ASP A 111 -11.85 -19.83 22.07
N GLY A 112 -12.38 -18.75 21.50
CA GLY A 112 -13.20 -18.80 20.29
C GLY A 112 -12.39 -18.83 19.00
N ALA A 113 -11.09 -18.50 19.05
CA ALA A 113 -10.17 -18.69 17.94
C ALA A 113 -9.94 -20.18 17.66
N ASP A 114 -9.97 -21.01 18.71
CA ASP A 114 -9.74 -22.47 18.66
C ASP A 114 -11.02 -23.28 18.36
N ARG A 115 -12.21 -22.71 18.54
CA ARG A 115 -13.52 -23.39 18.33
C ARG A 115 -13.91 -23.64 16.86
N ARG A 116 -13.00 -23.51 15.89
CA ARG A 116 -13.24 -23.96 14.51
C ARG A 116 -12.18 -24.95 14.06
N ALA A 117 -12.68 -26.08 13.52
CA ALA A 117 -11.93 -27.20 12.99
C ALA A 117 -10.60 -26.82 12.33
N GLU A 118 -9.57 -27.62 12.60
CA GLU A 118 -8.20 -27.60 12.06
C GLU A 118 -8.11 -27.33 10.54
N THR A 119 -9.22 -27.50 9.80
CA THR A 119 -9.32 -27.25 8.36
C THR A 119 -9.57 -25.79 7.96
N THR A 120 -9.83 -24.88 8.89
CA THR A 120 -10.16 -23.48 8.56
C THR A 120 -8.89 -22.62 8.48
N VAL A 121 -8.16 -22.71 7.37
CA VAL A 121 -6.96 -21.88 7.13
C VAL A 121 -7.24 -20.41 7.47
N VAL A 122 -6.46 -19.87 8.41
CA VAL A 122 -6.45 -18.44 8.74
C VAL A 122 -5.86 -17.69 7.56
N SER A 123 -6.70 -17.37 6.57
CA SER A 123 -6.28 -16.61 5.39
C SER A 123 -6.60 -15.13 5.56
N GLY A 124 -5.66 -14.25 5.21
CA GLY A 124 -5.87 -12.80 5.11
C GLY A 124 -6.91 -12.38 4.07
N GLN A 125 -7.40 -13.31 3.23
CA GLN A 125 -8.41 -13.05 2.19
C GLN A 125 -9.63 -12.28 2.71
N THR A 126 -10.12 -12.57 3.91
CA THR A 126 -11.29 -11.86 4.46
C THR A 126 -11.06 -10.36 4.60
N VAL A 127 -9.87 -9.94 5.05
CA VAL A 127 -9.55 -8.53 5.19
C VAL A 127 -9.25 -7.90 3.82
N ALA A 128 -8.66 -8.66 2.90
CA ALA A 128 -8.50 -8.21 1.51
C ALA A 128 -9.86 -7.96 0.83
N ASP A 129 -10.84 -8.84 1.01
CA ASP A 129 -12.20 -8.67 0.50
C ASP A 129 -12.92 -7.48 1.15
N TRP A 130 -12.63 -7.21 2.43
CA TRP A 130 -13.12 -6.00 3.09
C TRP A 130 -12.51 -4.75 2.50
N LEU A 131 -11.21 -4.73 2.25
CA LEU A 131 -10.57 -3.58 1.61
C LEU A 131 -11.20 -3.30 0.23
N ASP A 132 -11.38 -4.33 -0.59
CA ASP A 132 -12.00 -4.19 -1.92
C ASP A 132 -13.41 -3.61 -1.84
N ARG A 133 -14.21 -4.08 -0.88
CA ARG A 133 -15.62 -3.73 -0.75
C ARG A 133 -15.85 -2.39 -0.06
N TYR A 134 -15.06 -2.10 0.96
CA TYR A 134 -15.32 -1.04 1.93
C TYR A 134 -14.28 0.08 1.88
N GLY A 135 -13.10 -0.17 1.32
CA GLY A 135 -12.05 0.83 1.14
C GLY A 135 -12.54 2.10 0.46
N PRO A 136 -13.26 2.04 -0.68
CA PRO A 136 -13.78 3.23 -1.34
C PRO A 136 -14.72 4.06 -0.47
N ALA A 137 -15.62 3.42 0.29
CA ALA A 137 -16.58 4.14 1.12
C ALA A 137 -15.93 4.81 2.33
N VAL A 138 -14.90 4.18 2.89
CA VAL A 138 -14.10 4.76 3.97
C VAL A 138 -13.22 5.90 3.46
N ALA A 139 -12.72 5.79 2.22
CA ALA A 139 -11.85 6.81 1.64
C ALA A 139 -12.59 8.04 1.10
N ALA A 140 -13.81 7.87 0.60
CA ALA A 140 -14.57 8.92 -0.09
C ALA A 140 -14.71 10.23 0.70
N PRO A 141 -15.01 10.24 2.02
CA PRO A 141 -15.11 11.48 2.79
C PRO A 141 -13.80 12.29 2.91
N HIS A 142 -12.67 11.67 2.55
CA HIS A 142 -11.34 12.25 2.66
C HIS A 142 -10.67 12.45 1.30
N ALA A 143 -11.38 12.22 0.20
CA ALA A 143 -10.83 12.33 -1.14
C ALA A 143 -10.44 13.78 -1.46
N GLU A 144 -9.27 13.96 -2.08
CA GLU A 144 -8.91 15.26 -2.65
C GLU A 144 -9.63 15.43 -3.99
N GLU A 145 -10.20 16.61 -4.23
CA GLU A 145 -11.04 16.86 -5.42
C GLU A 145 -10.28 17.55 -6.55
N SER A 146 -9.17 18.23 -6.24
CA SER A 146 -8.34 18.93 -7.23
C SER A 146 -6.89 19.07 -6.76
N TRP A 147 -6.00 19.43 -7.69
CA TRP A 147 -4.62 19.77 -7.35
C TRP A 147 -4.54 21.08 -6.54
N PRO A 148 -3.67 21.14 -5.51
CA PRO A 148 -3.44 22.33 -4.70
C PRO A 148 -2.61 23.40 -5.44
N GLU A 149 -2.36 24.54 -4.79
CA GLU A 149 -1.53 25.62 -5.34
C GLU A 149 -0.11 25.14 -5.65
N THR A 150 0.51 24.42 -4.71
CA THR A 150 1.83 23.83 -4.93
C THR A 150 1.81 22.31 -4.73
N VAL A 151 2.42 21.61 -5.67
CA VAL A 151 2.58 20.15 -5.61
C VAL A 151 4.06 19.80 -5.55
N VAL A 152 4.43 18.99 -4.57
CA VAL A 152 5.76 18.38 -4.45
C VAL A 152 5.65 16.93 -4.89
N LEU A 153 6.48 16.51 -5.84
CA LEU A 153 6.47 15.17 -6.40
C LEU A 153 7.73 14.39 -6.02
N ASP A 154 7.55 13.14 -5.64
CA ASP A 154 8.62 12.17 -5.46
C ASP A 154 8.08 10.74 -5.60
N SER A 155 8.96 9.75 -5.69
CA SER A 155 8.59 8.36 -5.85
C SER A 155 9.51 7.43 -5.08
N THR A 156 9.02 6.22 -4.81
CA THR A 156 9.87 5.15 -4.33
C THR A 156 9.70 3.86 -5.11
N ARG A 157 10.81 3.17 -5.35
CA ARG A 157 10.86 1.91 -6.11
C ARG A 157 10.87 0.71 -5.16
N PHE A 158 10.03 -0.26 -5.44
CA PHE A 158 10.07 -1.57 -4.82
C PHE A 158 10.81 -2.53 -5.75
N LEU A 159 12.00 -2.95 -5.33
CA LEU A 159 12.89 -3.79 -6.13
C LEU A 159 12.94 -5.23 -5.59
N TYR A 160 13.14 -6.16 -6.52
CA TYR A 160 13.52 -7.54 -6.30
C TYR A 160 14.99 -7.73 -6.59
N ARG A 161 15.72 -8.46 -5.74
CA ARG A 161 17.03 -8.99 -6.10
C ARG A 161 16.89 -10.48 -6.37
N ASP A 162 17.17 -10.88 -7.61
CA ASP A 162 17.28 -12.27 -7.98
C ASP A 162 18.45 -12.91 -7.21
N SER A 163 18.14 -13.92 -6.40
CA SER A 163 19.12 -14.60 -5.57
C SER A 163 20.12 -15.44 -6.36
N PHE A 164 19.76 -15.85 -7.59
CA PHE A 164 20.61 -16.66 -8.44
C PHE A 164 21.51 -15.82 -9.34
N THR A 165 20.95 -14.77 -9.97
CA THR A 165 21.72 -13.90 -10.88
C THR A 165 22.29 -12.65 -10.21
N GLY A 166 21.85 -12.33 -8.99
CA GLY A 166 22.20 -11.09 -8.28
C GLY A 166 21.56 -9.82 -8.88
N ARG A 167 20.84 -9.94 -10.00
CA ARG A 167 20.24 -8.82 -10.74
C ARG A 167 19.06 -8.22 -9.97
N GLN A 168 18.90 -6.91 -10.09
CA GLN A 168 17.74 -6.22 -9.55
C GLN A 168 16.64 -6.06 -10.61
N HIS A 169 15.41 -6.35 -10.24
CA HIS A 169 14.23 -6.18 -11.06
C HIS A 169 13.25 -5.25 -10.35
N GLN A 170 12.72 -4.26 -11.06
CA GLN A 170 11.65 -3.42 -10.50
C GLN A 170 10.35 -4.23 -10.43
N LEU A 171 9.69 -4.20 -9.27
CA LEU A 171 8.35 -4.75 -9.09
C LEU A 171 7.30 -3.71 -9.45
N PHE A 172 7.40 -2.54 -8.82
CA PHE A 172 6.55 -1.38 -9.03
C PHE A 172 7.19 -0.16 -8.37
N SER A 173 6.69 1.02 -8.70
CA SER A 173 6.97 2.28 -8.02
C SER A 173 5.70 2.77 -7.32
N VAL A 174 5.85 3.46 -6.19
CA VAL A 174 4.78 4.29 -5.62
C VAL A 174 5.15 5.73 -5.92
N LEU A 175 4.27 6.42 -6.63
CA LEU A 175 4.35 7.85 -6.91
C LEU A 175 3.57 8.58 -5.82
N ALA A 176 4.13 9.67 -5.33
CA ALA A 176 3.57 10.48 -4.27
C ALA A 176 3.51 11.95 -4.68
N ALA A 177 2.44 12.60 -4.24
CA ALA A 177 2.29 14.05 -4.28
C ALA A 177 2.03 14.56 -2.87
N TRP A 178 2.86 15.49 -2.41
CA TRP A 178 2.58 16.31 -1.25
C TRP A 178 2.08 17.68 -1.70
N GLY A 179 1.04 18.19 -1.06
CA GLY A 179 0.31 19.35 -1.54
C GLY A 179 0.20 20.46 -0.51
N TYR A 180 0.41 21.70 -0.95
CA TYR A 180 0.21 22.91 -0.16
C TYR A 180 -0.99 23.70 -0.72
N PRO A 181 -2.11 23.78 0.02
CA PRO A 181 -3.22 24.65 -0.34
C PRO A 181 -2.78 26.11 -0.50
N ALA A 182 -3.56 26.90 -1.24
CA ALA A 182 -3.23 28.30 -1.48
C ALA A 182 -2.97 29.07 -0.18
N GLY A 183 -1.81 29.74 -0.10
CA GLY A 183 -1.40 30.52 1.07
C GLY A 183 -1.09 29.71 2.33
N SER A 184 -1.06 28.37 2.27
CA SER A 184 -0.77 27.53 3.43
C SER A 184 0.70 27.14 3.50
N SER A 185 1.33 27.40 4.64
CA SER A 185 2.67 26.85 4.95
C SER A 185 2.63 25.38 5.35
N ARG A 186 1.44 24.85 5.68
CA ARG A 186 1.23 23.45 6.05
C ARG A 186 0.67 22.68 4.86
N GLY A 187 1.45 21.73 4.36
CA GLY A 187 1.00 20.78 3.36
C GLY A 187 0.54 19.47 3.99
N ARG A 188 0.10 18.56 3.12
CA ARG A 188 -0.27 17.18 3.49
C ARG A 188 -0.02 16.23 2.32
N LEU A 189 -0.05 14.93 2.58
CA LEU A 189 0.06 13.94 1.53
C LEU A 189 -1.22 13.95 0.68
N TRP A 190 -1.10 14.41 -0.55
CA TRP A 190 -2.23 14.68 -1.45
C TRP A 190 -2.67 13.44 -2.19
N LEU A 191 -1.72 12.68 -2.75
CA LEU A 191 -2.02 11.50 -3.56
C LEU A 191 -0.89 10.46 -3.46
N LEU A 192 -1.27 9.18 -3.39
CA LEU A 192 -0.37 8.02 -3.46
C LEU A 192 -0.91 6.99 -4.44
N ARG A 193 -0.07 6.55 -5.40
CA ARG A 193 -0.48 5.55 -6.39
C ARG A 193 0.67 4.63 -6.78
N ALA A 194 0.35 3.35 -6.94
CA ALA A 194 1.29 2.35 -7.42
C ALA A 194 1.22 2.22 -8.95
N TYR A 195 2.38 2.23 -9.59
CA TYR A 195 2.58 2.12 -11.03
C TYR A 195 3.71 1.13 -11.33
N PRO A 196 3.73 0.46 -12.51
CA PRO A 196 4.76 -0.53 -12.79
C PRO A 196 6.11 0.14 -13.02
N LEU A 197 6.07 1.37 -13.55
CA LEU A 197 7.20 2.21 -13.92
C LEU A 197 7.09 3.58 -13.22
N GLN A 198 8.04 4.47 -13.48
CA GLN A 198 8.01 5.88 -13.08
C GLN A 198 8.51 6.80 -14.21
N ASP A 199 8.18 6.43 -15.45
CA ASP A 199 8.53 7.23 -16.64
C ASP A 199 7.56 8.40 -16.86
N ALA A 200 7.84 9.25 -17.85
CA ALA A 200 7.04 10.44 -18.13
C ALA A 200 5.56 10.15 -18.46
N PRO A 201 5.21 9.13 -19.27
CA PRO A 201 3.81 8.74 -19.47
C PRO A 201 3.12 8.32 -18.16
N THR A 202 3.81 7.56 -17.31
CA THR A 202 3.27 7.14 -16.00
C THR A 202 3.00 8.34 -15.10
N TRP A 203 3.94 9.28 -15.00
CA TRP A 203 3.74 10.51 -14.24
C TRP A 203 2.61 11.37 -14.81
N GLN A 204 2.46 11.45 -16.13
CA GLN A 204 1.32 12.15 -16.75
C GLN A 204 -0.01 11.51 -16.33
N GLN A 205 -0.09 10.17 -16.31
CA GLN A 205 -1.28 9.44 -15.86
C GLN A 205 -1.61 9.76 -14.40
N PHE A 206 -0.62 9.71 -13.52
CA PHE A 206 -0.76 10.10 -12.11
C PHE A 206 -1.28 11.54 -11.94
N LEU A 207 -0.71 12.49 -12.69
CA LEU A 207 -1.11 13.91 -12.64
C LEU A 207 -2.48 14.18 -13.29
N ALA A 208 -3.03 13.22 -14.04
CA ALA A 208 -4.36 13.30 -14.64
C ALA A 208 -5.47 12.80 -13.70
N GLU A 209 -5.14 12.15 -12.58
CA GLU A 209 -6.14 11.60 -11.65
C GLU A 209 -6.97 12.67 -10.93
N LEU A 210 -6.41 13.88 -10.77
CA LEU A 210 -7.11 15.02 -10.21
C LEU A 210 -7.23 16.15 -11.24
N PRO A 211 -8.39 16.85 -11.28
CA PRO A 211 -8.53 18.07 -12.05
C PRO A 211 -7.74 19.23 -11.39
N GLY A 212 -7.68 20.35 -12.09
CA GLY A 212 -6.97 21.54 -11.63
C GLY A 212 -5.52 21.59 -12.13
N ARG A 213 -4.94 22.78 -11.96
CA ARG A 213 -3.59 23.12 -12.39
C ARG A 213 -2.89 23.83 -11.23
N PRO A 214 -1.80 23.28 -10.68
CA PRO A 214 -1.04 23.97 -9.64
C PRO A 214 -0.32 25.19 -10.23
N GLN A 215 -0.01 26.16 -9.37
CA GLN A 215 0.85 27.29 -9.71
C GLN A 215 2.33 26.90 -9.71
N LEU A 216 2.70 25.88 -8.93
CA LEU A 216 4.08 25.44 -8.76
C LEU A 216 4.17 23.92 -8.62
N VAL A 217 5.18 23.33 -9.26
CA VAL A 217 5.58 21.95 -8.98
C VAL A 217 7.03 21.92 -8.51
N VAL A 218 7.27 21.27 -7.37
CA VAL A 218 8.60 21.03 -6.80
C VAL A 218 8.97 19.58 -7.01
N ILE A 219 10.13 19.31 -7.60
CA ILE A 219 10.62 17.96 -7.88
C ILE A 219 12.11 17.93 -7.61
N ASP A 220 12.65 16.76 -7.30
CA ASP A 220 14.07 16.53 -7.51
C ASP A 220 14.44 16.50 -9.02
N ARG A 221 15.55 15.86 -9.39
CA ARG A 221 15.94 15.67 -10.79
C ARG A 221 15.39 14.37 -11.40
N ASP A 222 14.16 13.95 -11.06
CA ASP A 222 13.51 12.83 -11.75
C ASP A 222 12.99 13.28 -13.15
N TYR A 223 13.68 12.81 -14.20
CA TYR A 223 13.32 13.14 -15.58
C TYR A 223 11.96 12.59 -16.01
N GLY A 224 11.49 11.49 -15.40
CA GLY A 224 10.15 10.98 -15.60
C GLY A 224 9.13 11.98 -15.08
N ALA A 225 9.28 12.45 -13.85
CA ALA A 225 8.39 13.42 -13.22
C ALA A 225 8.39 14.75 -13.97
N ILE A 226 9.57 15.28 -14.32
CA ILE A 226 9.70 16.49 -15.15
C ILE A 226 8.97 16.33 -16.48
N GLY A 227 9.20 15.21 -17.18
CA GLY A 227 8.53 14.93 -18.45
C GLY A 227 7.02 14.76 -18.30
N GLY A 228 6.55 14.14 -17.21
CA GLY A 228 5.14 13.97 -16.91
C GLY A 228 4.42 15.30 -16.65
N VAL A 229 5.03 16.19 -15.88
CA VAL A 229 4.53 17.56 -15.65
C VAL A 229 4.43 18.32 -16.96
N GLN A 230 5.48 18.27 -17.79
CA GLN A 230 5.49 18.95 -19.09
C GLN A 230 4.41 18.40 -20.04
N ARG A 231 4.16 17.09 -20.02
CA ARG A 231 3.09 16.46 -20.81
C ARG A 231 1.70 16.82 -20.29
N ARG A 232 1.52 16.94 -18.97
CA ARG A 232 0.23 17.23 -18.35
C ARG A 232 -0.16 18.71 -18.45
N TRP A 233 0.79 19.62 -18.20
CA TRP A 233 0.51 21.05 -18.07
C TRP A 233 1.35 21.94 -19.00
N GLY A 234 2.05 21.38 -19.97
CA GLY A 234 2.77 22.12 -21.01
C GLY A 234 4.18 22.55 -20.63
N TYR A 235 4.83 23.27 -21.54
CA TYR A 235 6.23 23.70 -21.45
C TYR A 235 6.40 25.22 -21.55
N GLY A 236 7.58 25.71 -21.16
CA GLY A 236 7.96 27.12 -21.30
C GLY A 236 7.03 28.06 -20.53
N ALA A 237 6.77 29.24 -21.09
CA ALA A 237 5.98 30.30 -20.46
C ALA A 237 4.50 29.93 -20.23
N ARG A 238 3.97 28.95 -20.98
CA ARG A 238 2.60 28.46 -20.82
C ARG A 238 2.51 27.22 -19.93
N GLY A 239 3.66 26.63 -19.58
CA GLY A 239 3.76 25.47 -18.70
C GLY A 239 3.56 25.80 -17.24
N VAL A 240 3.34 24.78 -16.40
CA VAL A 240 3.47 24.96 -14.95
C VAL A 240 4.96 25.07 -14.59
N PRO A 241 5.36 26.09 -13.80
CA PRO A 241 6.72 26.19 -13.30
C PRO A 241 7.17 24.94 -12.55
N ILE A 242 8.29 24.37 -12.99
CA ILE A 242 9.01 23.31 -12.24
C ILE A 242 10.15 23.97 -11.48
N HIS A 243 10.17 23.80 -10.17
CA HIS A 243 11.26 24.19 -9.27
C HIS A 243 12.00 22.94 -8.83
N LEU A 244 13.29 22.89 -9.12
CA LEU A 244 14.12 21.81 -8.61
C LEU A 244 14.34 21.99 -7.11
N CYS A 245 14.26 20.91 -6.36
CA CYS A 245 14.48 20.92 -4.93
C CYS A 245 15.83 21.54 -4.57
N GLU A 246 15.78 22.64 -3.80
CA GLU A 246 16.97 23.37 -3.35
C GLU A 246 17.82 22.54 -2.39
N HIS A 247 17.22 21.72 -1.53
CA HIS A 247 17.94 20.82 -0.64
C HIS A 247 18.82 19.81 -1.40
N HIS A 248 18.25 19.10 -2.37
CA HIS A 248 18.99 18.15 -3.20
C HIS A 248 20.06 18.83 -4.07
N LEU A 249 19.77 20.04 -4.59
CA LEU A 249 20.77 20.82 -5.31
C LEU A 249 21.93 21.21 -4.40
N TYR A 250 21.63 21.69 -3.19
CA TYR A 250 22.63 22.06 -2.20
C TYR A 250 23.52 20.88 -1.79
N GLU A 251 22.93 19.73 -1.44
CA GLU A 251 23.70 18.54 -1.05
C GLU A 251 24.57 18.02 -2.19
N ASN A 252 24.08 18.02 -3.42
CA ASN A 252 24.88 17.65 -4.59
C ASN A 252 26.01 18.65 -4.88
N GLY A 253 25.75 19.95 -4.69
CA GLY A 253 26.78 20.99 -4.80
C GLY A 253 27.86 20.81 -3.72
N LYS A 254 27.45 20.56 -2.48
CA LYS A 254 28.35 20.29 -1.36
C LYS A 254 29.21 19.06 -1.63
N ALA A 255 28.63 17.98 -2.17
CA ALA A 255 29.38 16.79 -2.57
C ALA A 255 30.42 17.10 -3.67
N ALA A 256 30.09 17.96 -4.63
CA ALA A 256 31.03 18.42 -5.66
C ALA A 256 32.17 19.25 -5.06
N LEU A 257 31.88 20.13 -4.09
CA LEU A 257 32.90 20.90 -3.35
C LEU A 257 33.84 19.96 -2.57
N VAL A 258 33.30 18.99 -1.83
CA VAL A 258 34.09 17.99 -1.10
C VAL A 258 35.02 17.21 -2.04
N LYS A 259 34.50 16.77 -3.20
CA LYS A 259 35.29 16.06 -4.21
C LYS A 259 36.38 16.94 -4.83
N GLY A 260 36.16 18.26 -4.88
CA GLY A 260 37.15 19.26 -5.29
C GLY A 260 38.15 19.64 -4.19
N GLY A 261 38.08 19.06 -2.99
CA GLY A 261 38.97 19.38 -1.87
C GLY A 261 38.54 20.58 -1.02
N HIS A 262 37.35 21.15 -1.27
CA HIS A 262 36.82 22.31 -0.55
C HIS A 262 36.09 21.90 0.73
N THR A 263 36.83 21.35 1.70
CA THR A 263 36.29 20.81 2.96
C THR A 263 36.61 21.65 4.19
N ALA A 264 37.44 22.69 4.04
CA ALA A 264 37.91 23.50 5.17
C ALA A 264 36.77 24.28 5.83
N PHE A 265 36.83 24.45 7.15
CA PHE A 265 35.94 25.35 7.86
C PHE A 265 36.16 26.79 7.37
N GLY A 266 35.09 27.50 7.03
CA GLY A 266 35.17 28.86 6.50
C GLY A 266 35.55 28.95 5.02
N ASP A 267 35.55 27.84 4.27
CA ASP A 267 35.78 27.86 2.82
C ASP A 267 34.79 28.82 2.12
N PRO A 268 35.27 29.84 1.38
CA PRO A 268 34.42 30.81 0.68
C PRO A 268 33.42 30.16 -0.29
N LEU A 269 33.77 29.04 -0.92
CA LEU A 269 32.88 28.32 -1.83
C LEU A 269 31.71 27.67 -1.09
N GLN A 270 31.95 27.11 0.10
CA GLN A 270 30.86 26.56 0.91
C GLN A 270 29.92 27.67 1.40
N ALA A 271 30.48 28.81 1.83
CA ALA A 271 29.69 29.96 2.25
C ALA A 271 28.86 30.55 1.09
N ALA A 272 29.43 30.60 -0.12
CA ALA A 272 28.73 31.06 -1.31
C ALA A 272 27.62 30.07 -1.73
N LEU A 273 27.88 28.76 -1.70
CA LEU A 273 26.89 27.73 -2.04
C LEU A 273 25.64 27.83 -1.15
N ALA A 274 25.80 28.12 0.15
CA ALA A 274 24.69 28.28 1.09
C ALA A 274 23.71 29.41 0.71
N LYS A 275 24.18 30.40 -0.06
CA LYS A 275 23.38 31.54 -0.55
C LYS A 275 23.00 31.41 -2.03
N ALA A 276 23.65 30.50 -2.77
CA ALA A 276 23.61 30.44 -4.23
C ALA A 276 22.21 30.25 -4.80
N LEU A 277 21.34 29.50 -4.12
CA LEU A 277 20.01 29.18 -4.61
C LEU A 277 18.94 30.23 -4.24
N GLN A 278 19.32 31.25 -3.46
CA GLN A 278 18.37 32.22 -2.90
C GLN A 278 18.08 33.40 -3.83
N SER A 279 19.03 33.77 -4.70
CA SER A 279 18.89 34.89 -5.64
C SER A 279 19.79 34.75 -6.87
N PRO A 280 19.52 35.48 -7.96
CA PRO A 280 20.40 35.53 -9.12
C PRO A 280 21.84 35.93 -8.77
N GLU A 281 21.99 36.95 -7.92
CA GLU A 281 23.28 37.48 -7.48
C GLU A 281 24.03 36.44 -6.62
N GLY A 282 23.31 35.73 -5.76
CA GLY A 282 23.87 34.62 -4.98
C GLY A 282 24.42 33.51 -5.88
N TRP A 283 23.67 33.12 -6.92
CA TRP A 283 24.13 32.12 -7.89
C TRP A 283 25.36 32.59 -8.65
N ASP A 284 25.36 33.84 -9.11
CA ASP A 284 26.45 34.40 -9.91
C ASP A 284 27.75 34.55 -9.10
N ALA A 285 27.65 34.92 -7.83
CA ALA A 285 28.78 34.95 -6.90
C ALA A 285 29.36 33.54 -6.70
N PHE A 286 28.52 32.54 -6.45
CA PHE A 286 28.98 31.16 -6.34
C PHE A 286 29.61 30.64 -7.65
N HIS A 287 28.98 30.90 -8.79
CA HIS A 287 29.47 30.44 -10.09
C HIS A 287 30.84 31.05 -10.42
N THR A 288 31.06 32.32 -10.12
CA THR A 288 32.36 32.98 -10.32
C THR A 288 33.45 32.29 -9.51
N LEU A 289 33.22 32.09 -8.21
CA LEU A 289 34.17 31.39 -7.33
C LEU A 289 34.40 29.94 -7.78
N ALA A 290 33.36 29.25 -8.24
CA ALA A 290 33.48 27.87 -8.70
C ALA A 290 34.33 27.78 -9.99
N SER A 291 34.18 28.76 -10.89
CA SER A 291 35.02 28.88 -12.09
C SER A 291 36.48 29.15 -11.75
N GLU A 292 36.76 30.01 -10.77
CA GLU A 292 38.12 30.33 -10.32
C GLU A 292 38.82 29.13 -9.67
N ALA A 293 38.08 28.33 -8.88
CA ALA A 293 38.59 27.11 -8.27
C ALA A 293 38.84 25.98 -9.28
N GLY A 294 38.11 25.98 -10.41
CA GLY A 294 38.21 24.95 -11.44
C GLY A 294 37.68 23.58 -10.98
N GLY A 295 38.06 22.52 -11.71
CA GLY A 295 37.83 21.14 -11.28
C GLY A 295 36.35 20.74 -11.15
N GLU A 296 36.02 20.05 -10.06
CA GLU A 296 34.67 19.55 -9.79
C GLU A 296 33.65 20.65 -9.42
N PRO A 297 33.99 21.68 -8.62
CA PRO A 297 33.13 22.85 -8.40
C PRO A 297 32.69 23.51 -9.70
N GLN A 298 33.62 23.82 -10.60
CA GLN A 298 33.33 24.45 -11.90
C GLN A 298 32.39 23.57 -12.74
N LYS A 299 32.72 22.29 -12.92
CA LYS A 299 31.89 21.35 -13.71
C LYS A 299 30.45 21.28 -13.20
N TRP A 300 30.27 21.28 -11.88
CA TRP A 300 28.95 21.27 -11.27
C TRP A 300 28.20 22.58 -11.51
N ALA A 301 28.87 23.72 -11.30
CA ALA A 301 28.30 25.05 -11.53
C ALA A 301 27.87 25.24 -13.00
N ASP A 302 28.76 24.92 -13.94
CA ASP A 302 28.51 25.02 -15.38
C ASP A 302 27.32 24.15 -15.81
N TYR A 303 27.27 22.91 -15.31
CA TYR A 303 26.18 21.97 -15.60
C TYR A 303 24.81 22.54 -15.20
N TRP A 304 24.73 23.26 -14.09
CA TRP A 304 23.47 23.80 -13.55
C TRP A 304 23.18 25.25 -13.95
N ASN A 305 24.17 25.99 -14.45
CA ASN A 305 24.14 27.44 -14.63
C ASN A 305 22.87 27.95 -15.32
N LYS A 306 22.55 27.39 -16.50
CA LYS A 306 21.37 27.80 -17.27
C LYS A 306 20.07 27.65 -16.47
N ARG A 307 19.93 26.56 -15.71
CA ARG A 307 18.70 26.27 -14.97
C ARG A 307 18.62 27.10 -13.69
N MET A 308 19.73 27.27 -12.98
CA MET A 308 19.76 28.03 -11.73
C MET A 308 19.50 29.51 -11.98
N ARG A 309 20.05 30.12 -13.03
CA ARG A 309 19.71 31.50 -13.40
C ARG A 309 18.21 31.73 -13.61
N VAL A 310 17.49 30.76 -14.18
CA VAL A 310 16.03 30.85 -14.35
C VAL A 310 15.31 30.62 -13.01
N GLN A 311 15.75 29.63 -12.24
CA GLN A 311 15.11 29.24 -10.99
C GLN A 311 15.25 30.33 -9.91
N THR A 312 16.46 30.86 -9.71
CA THR A 312 16.72 31.90 -8.71
C THR A 312 16.05 33.22 -9.05
N LYS A 313 15.96 33.57 -10.34
CA LYS A 313 15.20 34.74 -10.80
C LYS A 313 13.70 34.64 -10.50
N ARG A 314 13.12 33.44 -10.63
CA ARG A 314 11.69 33.21 -10.39
C ARG A 314 11.36 33.01 -8.91
N ARG A 315 12.34 32.74 -8.06
CA ARG A 315 12.13 32.34 -6.66
C ARG A 315 11.23 33.31 -5.89
N ALA A 316 11.39 34.62 -6.08
CA ALA A 316 10.57 35.63 -5.41
C ALA A 316 9.12 35.72 -5.90
N SER A 317 8.78 35.09 -7.03
CA SER A 317 7.46 35.16 -7.66
C SER A 317 6.65 33.86 -7.54
N ILE A 318 7.09 32.92 -6.71
CA ILE A 318 6.42 31.62 -6.50
C ILE A 318 6.16 31.41 -5.01
N PRO A 319 5.21 30.53 -4.63
CA PRO A 319 5.00 30.14 -3.25
C PRO A 319 6.29 29.65 -2.58
N GLU A 320 6.45 29.90 -1.27
CA GLU A 320 7.67 29.62 -0.49
C GLU A 320 7.84 28.12 -0.16
N HIS A 321 7.88 27.29 -1.20
CA HIS A 321 7.99 25.85 -1.11
C HIS A 321 9.10 25.39 -2.06
N TYR A 322 10.31 25.25 -1.54
CA TYR A 322 11.51 25.08 -2.37
C TYR A 322 12.19 23.72 -2.23
N ALA A 323 11.72 22.88 -1.31
CA ALA A 323 12.29 21.58 -1.01
C ALA A 323 11.25 20.47 -1.10
N ASN A 324 11.69 19.28 -1.48
CA ASN A 324 10.82 18.10 -1.54
C ASN A 324 10.87 17.21 -0.28
N GLY A 325 11.64 17.57 0.75
CA GLY A 325 11.75 16.76 1.98
C GLY A 325 10.42 16.46 2.67
N ALA A 326 9.38 17.26 2.43
CA ALA A 326 8.03 17.01 2.95
C ALA A 326 7.38 15.72 2.43
N VAL A 327 7.76 15.22 1.24
CA VAL A 327 7.21 13.97 0.68
C VAL A 327 8.06 12.73 1.01
N GLU A 328 9.31 12.92 1.43
CA GLU A 328 10.23 11.82 1.79
C GLU A 328 9.75 11.03 3.02
N ALA A 329 9.39 11.72 4.10
CA ALA A 329 8.90 11.06 5.32
C ALA A 329 7.63 10.21 5.07
N PRO A 330 6.61 10.70 4.34
CA PRO A 330 5.51 9.86 3.87
C PRO A 330 5.94 8.64 3.05
N LEU A 331 6.92 8.79 2.15
CA LEU A 331 7.42 7.69 1.34
C LEU A 331 8.17 6.63 2.17
N GLU A 332 8.89 7.04 3.21
CA GLU A 332 9.48 6.10 4.18
C GLU A 332 8.40 5.35 4.97
N GLU A 333 7.32 6.01 5.35
CA GLU A 333 6.19 5.34 5.98
C GLU A 333 5.53 4.33 5.03
N VAL A 334 5.36 4.68 3.75
CA VAL A 334 4.87 3.75 2.73
C VAL A 334 5.81 2.55 2.58
N LYS A 335 7.13 2.77 2.55
CA LYS A 335 8.11 1.67 2.55
C LYS A 335 7.92 0.78 3.76
N ARG A 336 7.82 1.34 4.97
CA ARG A 336 7.60 0.58 6.21
C ARG A 336 6.33 -0.28 6.14
N VAL A 337 5.22 0.30 5.67
CA VAL A 337 3.90 -0.35 5.54
C VAL A 337 3.88 -1.45 4.46
N LEU A 338 4.64 -1.29 3.37
CA LEU A 338 4.62 -2.22 2.23
C LEU A 338 5.78 -3.22 2.22
N ALA A 339 6.91 -2.94 2.88
CA ALA A 339 8.16 -3.68 2.72
C ALA A 339 8.01 -5.20 2.92
N GLN A 340 7.29 -5.63 3.96
CA GLN A 340 7.12 -7.05 4.29
C GLN A 340 6.24 -7.80 3.28
N ARG A 341 5.39 -7.08 2.53
CA ARG A 341 4.36 -7.63 1.65
C ARG A 341 4.49 -7.21 0.19
N ARG A 342 5.59 -6.52 -0.17
CA ARG A 342 5.85 -6.06 -1.56
C ARG A 342 5.74 -7.16 -2.62
N TRP A 343 5.94 -8.42 -2.24
CA TRP A 343 5.88 -9.59 -3.11
C TRP A 343 4.48 -10.17 -3.33
N THR A 344 3.51 -9.82 -2.48
CA THR A 344 2.17 -10.43 -2.45
C THR A 344 1.13 -9.61 -3.17
N PHE A 345 1.45 -8.35 -3.51
CA PHE A 345 0.56 -7.49 -4.27
C PHE A 345 0.61 -7.81 -5.76
N ARG A 346 -0.45 -8.46 -6.23
CA ARG A 346 -0.66 -8.79 -7.65
C ARG A 346 -1.81 -8.00 -8.29
N ASN A 347 -2.44 -7.12 -7.51
CA ASN A 347 -3.62 -6.36 -7.89
C ASN A 347 -3.39 -4.87 -7.57
N ALA A 348 -3.20 -4.06 -8.62
CA ALA A 348 -2.94 -2.63 -8.52
C ALA A 348 -4.12 -1.86 -7.91
N ALA A 349 -5.37 -2.22 -8.23
CA ALA A 349 -6.55 -1.56 -7.67
C ALA A 349 -6.62 -1.72 -6.15
N ARG A 350 -6.40 -2.93 -5.64
CA ARG A 350 -6.35 -3.18 -4.19
C ARG A 350 -5.17 -2.48 -3.52
N MET A 351 -4.01 -2.44 -4.19
CA MET A 351 -2.85 -1.69 -3.69
C MET A 351 -3.18 -0.20 -3.56
N ASN A 352 -3.81 0.39 -4.57
CA ASN A 352 -4.17 1.81 -4.55
C ASN A 352 -5.23 2.11 -3.49
N GLN A 353 -6.18 1.21 -3.23
CA GLN A 353 -7.08 1.33 -2.08
C GLN A 353 -6.34 1.29 -0.75
N LEU A 354 -5.34 0.41 -0.59
CA LEU A 354 -4.51 0.39 0.61
C LEU A 354 -3.73 1.71 0.76
N LEU A 355 -3.08 2.18 -0.30
CA LEU A 355 -2.33 3.43 -0.31
C LEU A 355 -3.22 4.63 0.07
N GLU A 356 -4.48 4.61 -0.34
CA GLU A 356 -5.47 5.62 0.05
C GLU A 356 -5.72 5.61 1.57
N LEU A 357 -5.88 4.43 2.19
CA LEU A 357 -6.02 4.34 3.64
C LEU A 357 -4.73 4.75 4.38
N VAL A 358 -3.55 4.44 3.81
CA VAL A 358 -2.26 4.89 4.35
C VAL A 358 -2.18 6.41 4.33
N ARG A 359 -2.58 7.06 3.24
CA ARG A 359 -2.63 8.52 3.11
C ARG A 359 -3.53 9.15 4.17
N ILE A 360 -4.76 8.64 4.32
CA ILE A 360 -5.73 9.15 5.31
C ILE A 360 -5.15 9.07 6.73
N ARG A 361 -4.54 7.93 7.07
CA ARG A 361 -3.91 7.72 8.37
C ARG A 361 -2.69 8.63 8.57
N TYR A 362 -1.84 8.77 7.56
CA TYR A 362 -0.64 9.62 7.62
C TYR A 362 -1.03 11.09 7.85
N ASN A 363 -2.05 11.57 7.15
CA ASN A 363 -2.56 12.93 7.29
C ASN A 363 -3.31 13.15 8.62
N HIS A 364 -3.50 12.11 9.44
CA HIS A 364 -4.36 12.15 10.63
C HIS A 364 -5.78 12.65 10.33
N ALA A 365 -6.27 12.41 9.11
CA ALA A 365 -7.56 12.92 8.64
C ALA A 365 -8.76 12.10 9.13
N ALA A 366 -8.50 10.92 9.72
CA ALA A 366 -9.50 10.02 10.26
C ALA A 366 -8.92 9.16 11.38
N ASN A 367 -9.78 8.48 12.12
CA ASN A 367 -9.48 7.42 13.08
C ASN A 367 -10.34 6.16 12.84
N GLU A 368 -10.20 5.12 13.69
CA GLU A 368 -11.00 3.89 13.61
C GLU A 368 -12.52 4.14 13.70
N GLY A 369 -12.93 5.13 14.50
CA GLY A 369 -14.33 5.53 14.67
C GLY A 369 -14.92 6.13 13.39
N ASP A 370 -14.16 6.99 12.70
CA ASP A 370 -14.58 7.57 11.43
C ASP A 370 -14.77 6.50 10.35
N PHE A 371 -13.86 5.50 10.31
CA PHE A 371 -14.00 4.34 9.42
C PHE A 371 -15.27 3.57 9.73
N ALA A 372 -15.60 3.38 11.01
CA ALA A 372 -16.82 2.71 11.41
C ALA A 372 -18.07 3.52 11.06
N ALA A 373 -18.03 4.86 11.18
CA ALA A 373 -19.13 5.75 10.82
C ALA A 373 -19.39 5.72 9.31
N ALA A 374 -18.36 5.86 8.47
CA ALA A 374 -18.46 5.77 7.02
C ALA A 374 -19.06 4.43 6.56
N LEU A 375 -18.63 3.33 7.18
CA LEU A 375 -19.17 2.00 6.90
C LEU A 375 -20.63 1.85 7.31
N ARG A 376 -21.05 2.44 8.44
CA ARG A 376 -22.46 2.45 8.84
C ARG A 376 -23.30 3.23 7.83
N SER A 377 -22.84 4.41 7.39
CA SER A 377 -23.54 5.21 6.36
C SER A 377 -23.72 4.43 5.07
N GLN A 378 -22.64 3.83 4.56
CA GLN A 378 -22.70 3.01 3.34
C GLN A 378 -23.69 1.84 3.47
N LEU A 379 -23.75 1.17 4.63
CA LEU A 379 -24.67 0.05 4.85
C LEU A 379 -26.13 0.50 4.98
N ASN A 380 -26.38 1.73 5.44
CA ASN A 380 -27.71 2.32 5.49
C ASN A 380 -28.19 2.73 4.08
N GLU A 381 -27.31 3.32 3.28
CA GLU A 381 -27.62 3.85 1.94
C GLU A 381 -27.61 2.78 0.84
N ALA A 382 -26.79 1.73 0.98
CA ALA A 382 -26.64 0.75 -0.09
C ALA A 382 -27.87 -0.15 -0.24
N PRO A 383 -28.40 -0.30 -1.47
CA PRO A 383 -29.43 -1.29 -1.74
C PRO A 383 -28.90 -2.68 -1.41
N ARG A 384 -29.82 -3.48 -0.90
CA ARG A 384 -29.60 -4.84 -0.43
C ARG A 384 -28.86 -5.67 -1.50
N PRO A 385 -27.62 -6.15 -1.27
CA PRO A 385 -26.91 -6.93 -2.30
C PRO A 385 -27.73 -8.18 -2.68
N ALA A 386 -27.95 -8.40 -3.98
CA ALA A 386 -28.66 -9.57 -4.47
C ALA A 386 -28.06 -10.86 -3.86
N ARG A 387 -28.92 -11.87 -3.64
CA ARG A 387 -28.66 -13.11 -2.89
C ARG A 387 -27.31 -13.80 -3.20
N ALA A 388 -26.75 -13.58 -4.38
CA ALA A 388 -25.49 -14.12 -4.88
C ALA A 388 -24.21 -13.36 -4.47
N VAL A 389 -24.30 -12.12 -3.96
CA VAL A 389 -23.14 -11.24 -3.65
C VAL A 389 -22.88 -11.13 -2.14
N ALA A 390 -23.84 -11.56 -1.30
CA ALA A 390 -23.81 -11.41 0.16
C ALA A 390 -23.34 -12.66 0.93
N ALA A 391 -22.84 -13.69 0.23
CA ALA A 391 -22.29 -14.87 0.89
C ALA A 391 -20.84 -14.56 1.33
N ASP A 392 -20.54 -14.88 2.58
CA ASP A 392 -19.15 -15.06 3.06
C ASP A 392 -18.43 -15.95 2.03
N PRO A 393 -17.30 -15.51 1.42
CA PRO A 393 -16.61 -16.26 0.36
C PRO A 393 -16.09 -17.64 0.81
N ARG A 394 -16.32 -18.02 2.08
CA ARG A 394 -16.05 -19.36 2.62
C ARG A 394 -17.22 -20.35 2.52
N LEU A 395 -18.20 -20.17 1.65
CA LEU A 395 -19.03 -21.33 1.28
C LEU A 395 -18.27 -22.17 0.24
N PRO A 396 -18.07 -23.48 0.49
CA PRO A 396 -17.35 -24.34 -0.45
C PRO A 396 -18.13 -24.39 -1.76
N GLY A 397 -17.50 -24.00 -2.86
CA GLY A 397 -18.06 -24.22 -4.20
C GLY A 397 -18.08 -23.03 -5.17
N ARG A 398 -17.66 -21.81 -4.81
CA ARG A 398 -17.54 -20.72 -5.79
C ARG A 398 -16.08 -20.41 -6.13
N ARG A 399 -15.68 -20.71 -7.38
CA ARG A 399 -14.50 -20.10 -7.99
C ARG A 399 -14.76 -18.59 -8.05
N VAL A 400 -13.94 -17.82 -7.34
CA VAL A 400 -13.91 -16.36 -7.47
C VAL A 400 -13.57 -16.06 -8.93
N SER A 401 -14.36 -15.20 -9.57
CA SER A 401 -14.17 -14.84 -10.97
C SER A 401 -12.75 -14.34 -11.18
N ALA A 402 -12.05 -14.99 -12.11
CA ALA A 402 -10.74 -14.61 -12.59
C ALA A 402 -10.83 -13.33 -13.44
N SER A 403 -11.22 -12.21 -12.86
CA SER A 403 -10.99 -10.91 -13.47
C SER A 403 -9.55 -10.49 -13.15
N SER A 404 -8.65 -10.92 -14.03
CA SER A 404 -7.24 -10.54 -14.24
C SER A 404 -6.29 -10.64 -13.03
N LEU A 405 -5.82 -11.85 -12.75
CA LEU A 405 -4.80 -12.16 -11.72
C LEU A 405 -3.35 -12.17 -12.22
N ARG A 406 -3.04 -11.63 -13.40
CA ARG A 406 -1.64 -11.43 -13.86
C ARG A 406 -1.55 -10.22 -14.77
N ALA A 407 -0.85 -9.18 -14.32
CA ALA A 407 -0.35 -8.13 -15.21
C ALA A 407 0.80 -7.29 -14.60
N TRP A 408 1.59 -7.80 -13.66
CA TRP A 408 2.63 -6.96 -13.00
C TRP A 408 3.94 -7.67 -12.67
N MET A 409 4.00 -9.00 -12.73
CA MET A 409 5.26 -9.73 -12.57
C MET A 409 5.67 -10.30 -13.92
N PRO A 410 6.96 -10.23 -14.32
CA PRO A 410 7.49 -11.21 -15.24
C PRO A 410 7.05 -12.58 -14.70
N GLN A 411 6.40 -13.39 -15.55
CA GLN A 411 6.20 -14.78 -15.17
C GLN A 411 7.57 -15.31 -14.79
N GLN A 412 7.69 -15.89 -13.58
CA GLN A 412 8.91 -16.60 -13.23
C GLN A 412 9.30 -17.46 -14.44
N PRO A 413 10.57 -17.46 -14.90
CA PRO A 413 10.98 -18.52 -15.81
C PRO A 413 10.54 -19.82 -15.14
N ALA A 414 9.83 -20.65 -15.91
CA ALA A 414 9.20 -21.86 -15.43
C ALA A 414 10.14 -22.55 -14.43
N ARG A 415 9.61 -22.99 -13.29
CA ARG A 415 10.30 -24.03 -12.51
C ARG A 415 10.55 -25.18 -13.47
N HIS A 416 11.71 -25.19 -14.11
CA HIS A 416 12.13 -26.28 -14.96
C HIS A 416 12.20 -27.48 -14.05
N GLN A 417 11.30 -28.40 -14.35
CA GLN A 417 11.34 -29.83 -14.16
C GLN A 417 12.44 -30.34 -13.22
N ARG A 418 11.98 -31.05 -12.19
CA ARG A 418 12.75 -32.05 -11.43
C ARG A 418 13.93 -32.56 -12.24
N TRP A 419 15.14 -32.21 -11.83
CA TRP A 419 16.31 -32.95 -12.21
C TRP A 419 16.66 -33.95 -11.11
N ALA A 420 16.63 -35.22 -11.50
CA ALA A 420 17.25 -36.33 -10.80
C ALA A 420 18.75 -36.03 -10.57
N PRO A 421 19.39 -36.62 -9.55
CA PRO A 421 20.79 -36.34 -9.27
C PRO A 421 21.66 -36.81 -10.43
N ALA A 422 22.38 -35.86 -11.03
CA ALA A 422 23.35 -36.10 -12.09
C ALA A 422 24.48 -36.99 -11.58
N ALA A 423 24.74 -38.07 -12.32
CA ALA A 423 25.93 -38.87 -12.22
C ALA A 423 27.16 -38.00 -12.52
N LYS A 424 28.23 -38.20 -11.73
CA LYS A 424 29.57 -37.65 -11.97
C LYS A 424 30.04 -38.04 -13.38
N MET A 425 30.25 -37.06 -14.25
CA MET A 425 31.16 -37.21 -15.39
C MET A 425 32.50 -36.58 -15.02
N THR A 426 33.50 -37.44 -14.91
CA THR A 426 34.92 -37.12 -14.80
C THR A 426 35.45 -36.47 -16.07
N ALA A 427 36.46 -35.61 -15.88
CA ALA A 427 37.16 -34.85 -16.90
C ALA A 427 37.73 -35.74 -18.02
N GLY A 428 37.49 -35.34 -19.26
CA GLY A 428 38.20 -35.82 -20.44
C GLY A 428 39.36 -34.88 -20.76
N ALA A 429 40.58 -35.34 -20.49
CA ALA A 429 41.80 -34.79 -21.07
C ALA A 429 42.00 -35.39 -22.46
N SER A 430 42.33 -34.53 -23.42
CA SER A 430 42.79 -34.89 -24.75
C SER A 430 44.16 -35.57 -24.70
N THR A 431 44.37 -36.63 -25.47
CA THR A 431 45.60 -36.81 -26.26
C THR A 431 45.45 -37.93 -27.30
N ASN A 432 46.29 -37.78 -28.32
CA ASN A 432 46.36 -38.50 -29.59
C ASN A 432 46.55 -40.02 -29.49
N SER A 433 46.20 -40.64 -30.61
CA SER A 433 46.56 -41.99 -31.06
C SER A 433 47.99 -42.43 -30.76
N SER A 434 48.15 -43.65 -30.22
CA SER A 434 48.86 -44.75 -30.90
C SER A 434 48.97 -46.03 -30.03
N SER A 435 48.62 -47.15 -30.67
CA SER A 435 49.17 -48.50 -30.55
C SER A 435 49.14 -49.30 -29.23
N SER A 436 48.53 -50.49 -29.39
CA SER A 436 48.97 -51.83 -28.93
C SER A 436 48.76 -52.25 -27.47
N GLY A 437 48.12 -53.42 -27.31
CA GLY A 437 48.52 -54.39 -26.28
C GLY A 437 47.43 -54.89 -25.31
N ARG A 438 46.86 -56.05 -25.65
CA ARG A 438 46.66 -57.24 -24.78
C ARG A 438 45.81 -57.18 -23.47
N THR A 439 44.79 -58.07 -23.50
CA THR A 439 44.37 -59.10 -22.51
C THR A 439 43.81 -58.73 -21.13
N ALA A 440 42.56 -59.18 -20.94
CA ALA A 440 42.01 -60.02 -19.85
C ALA A 440 42.26 -59.65 -18.37
N SER A 441 41.20 -59.52 -17.58
CA SER A 441 40.61 -60.62 -16.80
C SER A 441 39.69 -60.09 -15.68
N ALA A 442 38.86 -61.00 -15.18
CA ALA A 442 37.76 -60.83 -14.24
C ALA A 442 38.18 -60.50 -12.78
N ALA A 443 37.26 -59.92 -12.00
CA ALA A 443 36.94 -60.41 -10.65
C ALA A 443 35.64 -59.81 -10.10
N LYS A 444 34.79 -60.71 -9.59
CA LYS A 444 33.66 -60.50 -8.67
C LYS A 444 34.12 -59.88 -7.35
N THR A 445 33.22 -59.20 -6.63
CA THR A 445 32.80 -59.48 -5.22
C THR A 445 31.99 -58.30 -4.64
N THR A 446 30.70 -58.51 -4.37
CA THR A 446 30.04 -58.70 -3.05
C THR A 446 29.42 -57.44 -2.44
N ARG A 447 28.19 -57.66 -1.98
CA ARG A 447 27.20 -56.73 -1.45
C ARG A 447 27.17 -56.87 0.08
N ALA A 448 27.01 -55.77 0.82
CA ALA A 448 26.57 -55.79 2.22
C ALA A 448 25.58 -54.64 2.52
N PRO A 449 24.63 -54.79 3.48
CA PRO A 449 23.38 -54.03 3.48
C PRO A 449 23.30 -52.88 4.50
N ARG A 450 22.38 -51.95 4.21
CA ARG A 450 22.03 -50.73 4.97
C ARG A 450 21.35 -51.03 6.32
N ARG A 451 21.79 -50.34 7.38
CA ARG A 451 21.05 -50.20 8.65
C ARG A 451 20.14 -48.97 8.65
N ARG A 452 18.93 -49.16 9.17
CA ARG A 452 17.84 -48.19 9.40
C ARG A 452 18.10 -47.46 10.73
N VAL A 453 17.92 -46.15 10.79
CA VAL A 453 17.94 -45.35 12.04
C VAL A 453 16.53 -44.84 12.32
N THR A 454 16.07 -45.06 13.56
CA THR A 454 14.80 -44.63 14.15
C THR A 454 14.92 -43.23 14.79
N PRO A 455 13.80 -42.51 15.03
CA PRO A 455 13.82 -41.13 15.54
C PRO A 455 13.89 -41.06 17.08
N ARG A 456 14.62 -40.05 17.59
CA ARG A 456 14.74 -39.70 19.02
C ARG A 456 13.51 -38.94 19.54
N GLY A 457 13.06 -39.31 20.74
CA GLY A 457 12.02 -38.63 21.52
C GLY A 457 12.52 -37.42 22.34
N PRO A 458 11.61 -36.74 23.07
CA PRO A 458 11.84 -35.41 23.63
C PRO A 458 12.57 -35.40 24.99
N SER A 459 13.39 -34.36 25.22
CA SER A 459 14.11 -34.10 26.47
C SER A 459 13.23 -33.45 27.56
N PRO A 460 13.46 -33.72 28.85
CA PRO A 460 12.72 -33.15 29.97
C PRO A 460 13.24 -31.75 30.39
N ARG A 461 12.35 -30.96 31.00
CA ARG A 461 12.66 -29.71 31.73
C ARG A 461 13.23 -30.03 33.12
N PRO A 462 14.20 -29.24 33.64
CA PRO A 462 14.46 -29.13 35.07
C PRO A 462 13.66 -27.97 35.68
N GLY A 463 13.10 -28.19 36.88
CA GLY A 463 12.32 -27.23 37.64
C GLY A 463 13.14 -26.44 38.67
N ALA A 464 12.61 -25.27 39.01
CA ALA A 464 12.24 -24.83 40.36
C ALA A 464 11.03 -23.90 40.19
#